data_AF-A0A0E4CQ81-F1
#
_entry.id   AF-A0A0E4CQ81-F1
#
_cell.length_a   1.000
_cell.length_b   1.000
_cell.length_c   1.000
_cell.angle_alpha   90.00
_cell.angle_beta   90.00
_cell.angle_gamma   90.00
#
_symmetry.space_group_name_H-M   'P 1'
#
loop_
_entity.id
_entity.type
_entity.pdbx_description
1 polymer ?
#
loop_
_entity_poly.entity_id
_entity_poly.type
_entity_poly.pdbx_seq_one_letter_code
_entity_poly.pdbx_strand_id
1 'polypeptide(L)' 'MGFLDKAKDLLAQNADKVETAIDKAGEFVDDKTEGKYSDTIQKVAEEAKKAAASQAQGDQQD' A
#
# COMPACT_ATOMS: atom_id res chain seq x y z
N MET A 1 -15.63 8.32 12.29
CA MET A 1 -15.36 8.68 10.88
C MET A 1 -13.85 8.80 10.72
N GLY A 2 -13.21 7.67 10.39
CA GLY A 2 -11.76 7.48 10.51
C GLY A 2 -10.96 8.17 9.41
N PHE A 3 -9.65 8.29 9.65
CA PHE A 3 -8.68 8.81 8.70
C PHE A 3 -8.77 8.15 7.31
N LEU A 4 -9.06 6.85 7.27
CA LEU A 4 -9.29 6.08 6.04
C LEU A 4 -10.50 6.58 5.22
N ASP A 5 -11.55 7.06 5.90
CA ASP A 5 -12.76 7.56 5.25
C ASP A 5 -12.48 8.90 4.55
N LYS A 6 -11.75 9.79 5.24
CA LYS A 6 -11.24 11.04 4.65
C LYS A 6 -10.24 10.78 3.51
N ALA A 7 -9.37 9.78 3.66
CA ALA A 7 -8.42 9.42 2.61
C ALA A 7 -9.15 8.88 1.37
N LYS A 8 -10.18 8.04 1.54
CA LYS A 8 -11.05 7.57 0.45
C LYS A 8 -11.80 8.72 -0.22
N ASP A 9 -12.34 9.65 0.55
CA ASP A 9 -13.08 10.80 0.02
C ASP A 9 -12.17 11.74 -0.80
N LEU A 10 -10.96 12.02 -0.28
CA LEU A 10 -9.95 12.79 -1.01
C LEU A 10 -9.45 12.08 -2.27
N LEU A 11 -9.27 10.76 -2.19
CA LEU A 11 -8.91 9.92 -3.33
C LEU A 11 -10.03 9.91 -4.37
N ALA A 12 -11.29 9.80 -3.96
CA ALA A 12 -12.43 9.82 -4.88
C ALA A 12 -12.61 11.19 -5.55
N GLN A 13 -12.44 12.30 -4.82
CA GLN A 13 -12.53 13.64 -5.39
C GLN A 13 -11.36 14.02 -6.30
N ASN A 14 -10.19 13.40 -6.14
CA ASN A 14 -8.98 13.73 -6.89
C ASN A 14 -8.35 12.50 -7.56
N ALA A 15 -9.16 11.48 -7.87
CA ALA A 15 -8.69 10.18 -8.35
C ALA A 15 -7.72 10.34 -9.53
N ASP A 16 -8.12 11.09 -10.56
CA ASP A 16 -7.26 11.38 -11.72
C ASP A 16 -5.90 12.00 -11.36
N LYS A 17 -5.87 12.94 -10.42
CA LYS A 17 -4.63 13.62 -10.02
C LYS A 17 -3.76 12.75 -9.13
N VAL A 18 -4.40 11.98 -8.26
CA VAL A 18 -3.70 11.05 -7.37
C VAL A 18 -3.16 9.89 -8.17
N GLU A 19 -3.90 9.34 -9.13
CA GLU A 19 -3.44 8.29 -10.06
C GLU A 19 -2.24 8.79 -10.87
N THR A 20 -2.35 9.98 -11.49
CA THR A 20 -1.22 10.60 -12.21
C THR A 20 0.00 10.86 -11.31
N ALA A 21 -0.22 11.25 -10.05
CA ALA A 21 0.85 11.51 -9.10
C ALA A 21 1.48 10.22 -8.56
N ILE A 22 0.68 9.17 -8.37
CA ILE A 22 1.12 7.84 -7.95
C ILE A 22 1.90 7.18 -9.08
N ASP A 23 1.45 7.25 -10.33
CA ASP A 23 2.20 6.72 -11.48
C ASP A 23 3.55 7.43 -11.60
N LYS A 24 3.58 8.77 -11.52
CA LYS A 24 4.85 9.51 -11.55
C LYS A 24 5.74 9.24 -10.36
N ALA A 25 5.17 9.09 -9.16
CA ALA A 25 5.94 8.77 -7.97
C ALA A 25 6.44 7.32 -8.03
N GLY A 26 5.65 6.41 -8.58
CA GLY A 26 5.97 5.01 -8.83
C GLY A 26 7.11 4.88 -9.81
N GLU A 27 7.01 5.50 -10.99
CA GLU A 27 8.10 5.56 -11.97
C GLU A 27 9.33 6.24 -11.37
N PHE A 28 9.20 7.39 -10.70
CA PHE A 28 10.36 8.11 -10.14
C PHE A 28 11.04 7.35 -9.00
N VAL A 29 10.26 6.66 -8.16
CA VAL A 29 10.79 5.77 -7.13
C VAL A 29 11.41 4.54 -7.78
N ASP A 30 10.74 3.88 -8.72
CA ASP A 30 11.25 2.67 -9.38
C ASP A 30 12.56 2.96 -10.13
N ASP A 31 12.62 4.04 -10.92
CA ASP A 31 13.82 4.51 -11.60
C ASP A 31 14.94 4.87 -10.62
N LYS A 32 14.65 5.61 -9.54
CA LYS A 32 15.68 5.94 -8.54
C LYS A 32 16.13 4.75 -7.72
N THR A 33 15.26 3.76 -7.56
CA THR A 33 15.52 2.61 -6.72
C THR A 33 16.15 1.47 -7.49
N GLU A 34 16.16 1.49 -8.84
CA GLU A 34 16.72 0.42 -9.69
C GLU A 34 16.23 -0.98 -9.25
N GLY A 35 15.00 -1.09 -8.74
CA GLY A 35 14.49 -2.33 -8.16
C GLY A 35 15.15 -2.77 -6.84
N LYS A 36 16.05 -1.99 -6.22
CA LYS A 36 16.66 -2.27 -4.91
C LYS A 36 15.64 -2.32 -3.76
N TYR A 37 14.50 -1.68 -3.93
CA TYR A 37 13.42 -1.73 -2.95
C TYR A 37 12.45 -2.88 -3.20
N SER A 38 12.51 -3.57 -4.35
CA SER A 38 11.70 -4.78 -4.58
C SER A 38 11.97 -5.84 -3.52
N ASP A 39 13.22 -6.03 -3.11
CA ASP A 39 13.59 -6.93 -2.00
C ASP A 39 12.96 -6.50 -0.65
N THR A 40 12.87 -5.19 -0.39
CA THR A 40 12.31 -4.67 0.86
C THR A 40 10.78 -4.70 0.84
N ILE A 41 10.17 -4.32 -0.29
CA ILE A 41 8.73 -4.41 -0.54
C ILE A 41 8.30 -5.88 -0.46
N GLN A 42 9.07 -6.82 -1.01
CA GLN A 42 8.75 -8.23 -0.98
C GLN A 42 8.88 -8.80 0.44
N LYS A 43 9.92 -8.44 1.20
CA LYS A 43 10.02 -8.80 2.63
C LYS A 43 8.88 -8.23 3.46
N VAL A 44 8.55 -6.95 3.27
CA VAL A 44 7.43 -6.30 3.97
C VAL A 44 6.10 -6.94 3.57
N ALA A 45 5.89 -7.25 2.29
CA ALA A 45 4.69 -7.92 1.82
C ALA A 45 4.59 -9.35 2.36
N GLU A 46 5.69 -10.09 2.46
CA GLU A 46 5.72 -11.41 3.09
C GLU A 46 5.45 -11.34 4.59
N GLU A 47 6.05 -10.39 5.32
CA GLU A 47 5.77 -10.19 6.74
C GLU A 47 4.33 -9.74 6.98
N ALA A 48 3.82 -8.83 6.16
CA ALA A 48 2.43 -8.40 6.20
C ALA A 48 1.48 -9.54 5.86
N LYS A 49 1.80 -10.39 4.87
CA LYS A 49 0.98 -11.56 4.52
C LYS A 49 1.04 -12.62 5.61
N LYS A 50 2.18 -12.80 6.28
CA LYS A 50 2.33 -13.70 7.43
C LYS A 50 1.57 -13.17 8.64
N ALA A 51 1.70 -11.88 8.95
CA ALA A 51 0.97 -11.22 10.01
C ALA A 51 -0.54 -11.22 9.73
N ALA A 52 -0.95 -10.91 8.51
CA ALA A 52 -2.35 -10.96 8.08
C ALA A 52 -2.89 -12.39 8.02
N ALA A 53 -2.10 -13.39 7.66
CA ALA A 53 -2.50 -14.79 7.76
C ALA A 53 -2.64 -15.23 9.23
N SER A 54 -1.73 -14.80 10.10
CA SER A 54 -1.86 -14.99 11.55
C SER A 54 -3.04 -14.22 12.15
N GLN A 55 -3.35 -13.03 11.64
CA GLN A 55 -4.48 -12.21 12.08
C GLN A 55 -5.80 -12.77 11.54
N ALA A 56 -5.84 -13.25 10.30
CA ALA A 56 -6.96 -13.97 9.71
C ALA A 56 -7.20 -15.34 10.37
N GLN A 57 -6.18 -15.95 10.96
CA GLN A 57 -6.33 -17.12 11.84
C GLN A 57 -6.76 -16.75 13.27
N GLY A 58 -6.65 -15.48 13.67
CA GLY A 58 -7.13 -14.95 14.95
C GLY A 58 -8.59 -14.49 14.93
N ASP A 59 -9.12 -14.07 13.77
CA ASP A 59 -10.51 -13.60 13.61
C ASP A 59 -11.55 -14.74 13.39
N GLN A 60 -11.23 -15.99 13.80
CA GLN A 60 -12.21 -17.09 13.88
C GLN A 60 -12.32 -17.76 15.26
N GLN A 61 -11.66 -17.24 16.30
CA GLN A 61 -11.84 -17.66 17.69
C GLN A 61 -11.76 -16.45 18.65
N ASP A 62 -12.81 -15.62 18.68
CA ASP A 62 -13.61 -15.25 19.87
C ASP A 62 -14.86 -14.47 19.43
#